data_AF-A0A1I3KG87-F1
#
_entry.id   AF-A0A1I3KG87-F1
#
_cell.length_a   1.000
_cell.length_b   1.000
_cell.length_c   1.000
_cell.angle_alpha   90.00
_cell.angle_beta   90.00
_cell.angle_gamma   90.00
#
_symmetry.space_group_name_H-M   'P 1'
#
loop_
_entity.id
_entity.type
_entity.pdbx_description
1 polymer ?
#
loop_
_entity_poly.entity_id
_entity_poly.type
_entity_poly.pdbx_seq_one_letter_code
_entity_poly.pdbx_strand_id
1 'polypeptide(L)'
;MLDPDAVKRLVGFARRTVESVVRNSTAGGDETESVGSTTRPLDGEVSANSGAFVTLERGGRLRGCCGRLEHGGPISAAVEIAARQATLTDPRFSPVEPHELETVTVGRHGLVVSSGHG
;
A
#
# COMPACT_ATOMS: atom_id res chain seq x y z
N MET A 1 2.55 -6.34 18.12
CA MET A 1 2.67 -7.34 17.04
C MET A 1 1.30 -7.36 16.38
N LEU A 2 1.16 -6.93 15.12
CA LEU A 2 -0.17 -6.77 14.51
C LEU A 2 -0.92 -8.11 14.40
N ASP A 3 -2.22 -8.10 14.65
CA ASP A 3 -3.10 -9.25 14.41
C ASP A 3 -3.00 -9.74 12.96
N PRO A 4 -2.99 -11.07 12.72
CA PRO A 4 -2.94 -11.64 11.38
C PRO A 4 -4.14 -11.21 10.51
N ASP A 5 -5.31 -11.02 11.13
CA ASP A 5 -6.50 -10.48 10.47
C ASP A 5 -6.34 -9.01 10.08
N ALA A 6 -5.65 -8.21 10.92
CA ALA A 6 -5.33 -6.83 10.59
C ALA A 6 -4.36 -6.77 9.41
N VAL A 7 -3.31 -7.59 9.41
CA VAL A 7 -2.36 -7.71 8.27
C VAL A 7 -3.10 -8.11 6.99
N LYS A 8 -3.99 -9.11 7.05
CA LYS A 8 -4.77 -9.54 5.88
C LYS A 8 -5.66 -8.42 5.33
N ARG A 9 -6.29 -7.62 6.20
CA ARG A 9 -7.07 -6.44 5.78
C ARG A 9 -6.19 -5.39 5.13
N LEU A 10 -5.01 -5.12 5.68
CA LEU A 10 -4.07 -4.14 5.14
C LEU A 10 -3.49 -4.56 3.78
N VAL A 11 -3.15 -5.83 3.61
CA VAL A 11 -2.72 -6.38 2.31
C VAL A 11 -3.84 -6.23 1.27
N GLY A 12 -5.08 -6.54 1.65
CA GLY A 12 -6.25 -6.35 0.78
C GLY A 12 -6.56 -4.88 0.48
N PHE A 13 -6.18 -3.97 1.38
CA PHE A 13 -6.28 -2.53 1.15
C PHE A 13 -5.19 -2.05 0.18
N ALA A 14 -3.92 -2.40 0.45
CA ALA A 14 -2.79 -2.10 -0.41
C ALA A 14 -3.03 -2.56 -1.86
N ARG A 15 -3.50 -3.79 -2.04
CA ARG A 15 -3.83 -4.32 -3.37
C ARG A 15 -4.89 -3.49 -4.10
N ARG A 16 -5.98 -3.13 -3.40
CA ARG A 16 -7.03 -2.28 -3.97
C ARG A 16 -6.50 -0.89 -4.33
N THR A 17 -5.66 -0.31 -3.49
CA THR A 17 -5.00 0.97 -3.78
C THR A 17 -4.17 0.86 -5.06
N VAL A 18 -3.33 -0.17 -5.20
CA VAL A 18 -2.54 -0.41 -6.43
C VAL A 18 -3.46 -0.49 -7.64
N GLU A 19 -4.49 -1.32 -7.59
CA GLU A 19 -5.43 -1.50 -8.70
C GLU A 19 -6.14 -0.20 -9.09
N SER A 20 -6.62 0.57 -8.09
CA SER A 20 -7.24 1.87 -8.33
C SER A 20 -6.27 2.87 -8.93
N VAL A 21 -5.03 2.92 -8.43
CA VAL A 21 -4.01 3.85 -8.91
C VAL A 21 -3.62 3.55 -10.35
N VAL A 22 -3.38 2.29 -10.68
CA VAL A 22 -3.07 1.88 -12.06
C VAL A 22 -4.23 2.20 -13.01
N ARG A 23 -5.47 1.87 -12.62
CA ARG A 23 -6.67 2.20 -13.43
C ARG A 23 -6.86 3.71 -13.61
N ASN A 24 -6.56 4.50 -12.59
CA ASN A 24 -6.73 5.95 -12.62
C ASN A 24 -5.57 6.65 -13.38
N SER A 25 -4.35 6.12 -13.31
CA SER A 25 -3.20 6.62 -14.09
C SER A 25 -3.43 6.51 -15.61
N THR A 26 -4.17 5.50 -16.09
CA THR A 26 -4.60 5.42 -17.49
C THR A 26 -5.71 6.39 -17.87
N ALA A 27 -6.45 6.91 -16.89
CA ALA A 27 -7.60 7.78 -17.12
C ALA A 27 -7.23 9.27 -17.22
N GLY A 28 -5.96 9.65 -17.01
CA GLY A 28 -5.53 11.05 -17.14
C GLY A 28 -6.40 12.01 -16.32
N GLY A 29 -6.49 11.78 -15.01
CA GLY A 29 -7.37 12.53 -14.12
C GLY A 29 -6.68 12.92 -12.81
N ASP A 30 -6.35 14.20 -12.73
CA ASP A 30 -6.23 14.98 -11.49
C ASP A 30 -7.53 14.83 -10.68
N GLU A 31 -7.47 14.16 -9.51
CA GLU A 31 -8.20 14.52 -8.29
C GLU A 31 -7.97 13.45 -7.22
N THR A 32 -7.36 13.88 -6.12
CA THR A 32 -7.39 13.22 -4.81
C THR A 32 -8.80 13.34 -4.24
N GLU A 33 -9.77 12.68 -4.87
CA GLU A 33 -11.07 12.45 -4.25
C GLU A 33 -10.86 11.41 -3.14
N SER A 34 -11.16 11.90 -1.94
CA SER A 34 -11.05 11.20 -0.67
C SER A 34 -11.48 9.74 -0.78
N VAL A 35 -10.52 8.81 -0.65
CA VAL A 35 -10.81 7.44 -0.16
C VAL A 35 -11.03 7.52 1.37
N GLY A 36 -11.92 8.42 1.76
CA GLY A 36 -12.58 8.35 3.04
C GLY A 36 -13.67 7.29 2.92
N SER A 37 -13.68 6.35 3.86
CA SER A 37 -14.84 5.51 4.19
C SER A 37 -14.92 4.12 3.51
N THR A 38 -14.05 3.19 3.93
CA THR A 38 -14.56 1.83 4.26
C THR A 38 -13.70 1.04 5.24
N THR A 39 -12.43 1.39 5.45
CA THR A 39 -11.68 0.88 6.60
C THR A 39 -12.05 1.74 7.79
N ARG A 40 -13.13 1.34 8.48
CA ARG A 40 -13.31 1.65 9.90
C ARG A 40 -11.91 1.57 10.53
N PRO A 41 -11.39 2.67 11.12
CA PRO A 41 -10.06 2.65 11.69
C PRO A 41 -9.98 1.39 12.54
N LEU A 42 -8.83 0.72 12.46
CA LEU A 42 -8.52 -0.39 13.36
C LEU A 42 -8.44 0.26 14.75
N ASP A 43 -9.63 0.49 15.31
CA ASP A 43 -9.97 1.32 16.46
C ASP A 43 -9.46 0.57 17.67
N GLY A 44 -8.22 0.89 18.06
CA GLY A 44 -7.55 0.24 19.18
C GLY A 44 -6.04 0.46 19.20
N GLU A 45 -5.36 0.37 18.05
CA GLU A 45 -3.88 0.22 18.11
C GLU A 45 -3.10 1.02 17.06
N VAL A 46 -3.78 1.85 16.26
CA VAL A 46 -3.19 2.44 15.05
C VAL A 46 -3.32 3.96 15.00
N SER A 47 -2.86 4.64 16.06
CA SER A 47 -2.68 6.09 16.08
C SER A 47 -1.25 6.53 16.43
N ALA A 48 -0.34 5.58 16.65
CA ALA A 48 1.07 5.85 16.91
C ALA A 48 1.85 5.83 15.60
N ASN A 49 2.80 6.76 15.41
CA ASN A 49 3.70 6.88 14.26
C ASN A 49 3.99 5.52 13.60
N SER A 50 3.25 5.21 12.54
CA SER A 50 3.27 3.88 11.93
C SER A 50 3.95 3.94 10.57
N GLY A 51 5.06 3.21 10.44
CA GLY A 51 5.69 2.98 9.16
C GLY A 51 5.02 1.85 8.40
N ALA A 52 4.95 1.97 7.08
CA ALA A 52 4.51 0.90 6.19
C ALA A 52 5.43 0.78 4.98
N PHE A 53 5.78 -0.46 4.63
CA PHE A 53 6.44 -0.81 3.37
C PHE A 53 5.55 -1.73 2.58
N VAL A 54 5.39 -1.44 1.29
CA VAL A 54 4.66 -2.28 0.33
C VAL A 54 5.64 -2.76 -0.73
N THR A 55 5.67 -4.07 -0.90
CA THR A 55 6.43 -4.74 -1.93
C THR A 55 5.47 -5.37 -2.93
N LEU A 56 5.65 -5.03 -4.19
CA LEU A 56 4.94 -5.60 -5.32
C LEU A 56 5.81 -6.69 -5.94
N GLU A 57 5.21 -7.85 -6.18
CA GLU A 57 5.87 -9.00 -6.78
C GLU A 57 5.10 -9.45 -8.02
N ARG A 58 5.79 -9.72 -9.12
CA ARG A 58 5.20 -10.24 -10.36
C ARG A 58 5.82 -11.60 -10.66
N GLY A 59 5.00 -12.66 -10.63
CA GLY A 59 5.46 -14.03 -10.94
C GLY A 59 6.68 -14.47 -10.11
N GLY A 60 6.74 -14.09 -8.83
CA GLY A 60 7.85 -14.40 -7.94
C GLY A 60 9.09 -13.50 -8.09
N ARG A 61 9.01 -12.39 -8.83
CA ARG A 61 10.07 -11.38 -8.94
C ARG A 61 9.63 -10.05 -8.35
N LEU A 62 10.55 -9.34 -7.70
CA LEU A 62 10.33 -7.98 -7.22
C LEU A 62 9.96 -7.07 -8.41
N ARG A 63 8.82 -6.41 -8.33
CA ARG A 63 8.32 -5.46 -9.34
C ARG A 63 8.35 -4.01 -8.86
N GLY A 64 8.34 -3.80 -7.56
CA GLY A 64 8.46 -2.48 -6.94
C GLY A 64 8.49 -2.60 -5.43
N CYS A 65 9.23 -1.73 -4.75
CA CYS A 65 9.19 -1.65 -3.30
C CYS A 65 9.31 -0.21 -2.85
N CYS A 66 8.29 0.26 -2.14
CA CYS A 66 8.29 1.60 -1.60
C CYS A 66 7.54 1.63 -0.27
N GLY A 67 7.95 2.58 0.57
CA GLY A 67 7.45 2.66 1.93
C GLY A 67 8.15 3.71 2.75
N ARG A 68 7.62 3.96 3.94
CA ARG A 68 8.19 4.90 4.89
C ARG A 68 8.28 4.24 6.26
N LEU A 69 9.44 4.38 6.90
CA LEU A 69 9.70 3.82 8.24
C LEU A 69 8.91 4.54 9.34
N GLU A 70 8.63 5.82 9.14
CA GLU A 70 7.91 6.66 10.10
C GLU A 70 6.94 7.57 9.36
N HIS A 71 5.64 7.36 9.58
CA HIS A 71 4.59 8.22 9.08
C HIS A 71 3.86 8.85 10.25
N GLY A 72 3.70 10.17 10.25
CA GLY A 72 2.98 10.94 11.28
C GLY A 72 1.46 10.81 11.15
N GLY A 73 0.96 9.60 10.89
CA GLY A 73 -0.44 9.34 10.60
C GLY A 73 -0.80 7.85 10.76
N PRO A 74 -2.06 7.48 10.50
CA PRO A 74 -2.51 6.11 10.64
C PRO A 74 -1.82 5.19 9.63
N ILE A 75 -1.68 3.91 9.99
CA ILE A 75 -1.07 2.90 9.12
C ILE A 75 -1.73 2.82 7.74
N SER A 76 -3.03 3.05 7.65
CA SER A 76 -3.78 2.99 6.40
C SER A 76 -3.26 4.04 5.43
N ALA A 77 -3.00 5.26 5.90
CA ALA A 77 -2.39 6.31 5.11
C ALA A 77 -0.95 5.93 4.70
N ALA A 78 -0.16 5.39 5.63
CA ALA A 78 1.19 4.93 5.31
C ALA A 78 1.19 3.82 4.22
N VAL A 79 0.27 2.86 4.32
CA VAL A 79 0.10 1.76 3.36
C VAL A 79 -0.37 2.29 2.01
N GLU A 80 -1.32 3.23 2.00
CA GLU A 80 -1.80 3.85 0.76
C GLU A 80 -0.67 4.55 0.00
N ILE A 81 0.08 5.38 0.72
CA ILE A 81 1.21 6.13 0.16
C ILE A 81 2.28 5.17 -0.34
N ALA A 82 2.65 4.17 0.48
CA ALA A 82 3.63 3.15 0.11
C ALA A 82 3.20 2.37 -1.15
N ALA A 83 1.94 1.95 -1.22
CA ALA A 83 1.37 1.26 -2.38
C ALA A 83 1.42 2.12 -3.64
N ARG A 84 0.93 3.37 -3.58
CA ARG A 84 0.99 4.35 -4.68
C ARG A 84 2.40 4.52 -5.21
N GLN A 85 3.35 4.75 -4.30
CA GLN A 85 4.76 4.98 -4.64
C GLN A 85 5.41 3.73 -5.24
N ALA A 86 5.10 2.54 -4.70
CA ALA A 86 5.61 1.28 -5.24
C ALA A 86 5.09 0.99 -6.66
N THR A 87 3.90 1.50 -7.00
CA THR A 87 3.26 1.34 -8.31
C THR A 87 3.77 2.32 -9.35
N LEU A 88 3.94 3.60 -8.99
CA LEU A 88 4.18 4.69 -9.95
C LEU A 88 5.56 5.34 -9.83
N THR A 89 6.20 5.25 -8.67
CA THR A 89 7.34 6.10 -8.30
C THR A 89 8.62 5.31 -8.04
N ASP A 90 8.64 3.99 -8.24
CA ASP A 90 9.88 3.21 -8.10
C ASP A 90 10.78 3.46 -9.33
N PRO A 91 11.92 4.16 -9.21
CA PRO A 91 12.76 4.52 -10.36
C PRO A 91 13.48 3.30 -10.97
N ARG A 92 13.48 2.14 -10.29
CA ARG A 92 14.10 0.91 -10.81
C ARG A 92 13.18 0.17 -11.76
N PHE A 93 11.89 0.49 -11.78
CA PHE A 93 10.88 -0.23 -12.53
C PHE A 93 9.91 0.73 -13.24
N SER A 94 9.51 0.42 -14.46
CA SER A 94 8.43 1.17 -15.12
C SER A 94 7.11 1.05 -14.33
N PRO A 95 6.24 2.08 -14.38
CA PRO A 95 4.97 2.07 -13.68
C PRO A 95 4.15 0.84 -14.04
N VAL A 96 3.47 0.26 -13.05
CA VAL A 96 2.68 -0.96 -13.24
C VAL A 96 1.52 -0.67 -14.17
N GLU A 97 1.38 -1.49 -15.21
CA GLU A 97 0.29 -1.36 -16.16
C GLU A 97 -0.95 -2.16 -15.74
N PRO A 98 -2.16 -1.80 -16.20
CA PRO A 98 -3.39 -2.49 -15.81
C PRO A 98 -3.39 -3.98 -16.17
N HIS A 99 -2.72 -4.35 -17.26
CA HIS A 99 -2.54 -5.74 -17.67
C HIS A 99 -1.55 -6.50 -16.76
N GLU A 100 -0.73 -5.80 -15.98
CA GLU A 100 0.16 -6.44 -15.01
C GLU A 100 -0.55 -6.73 -13.69
N LEU A 101 -1.65 -6.04 -13.36
CA LEU A 101 -2.39 -6.21 -12.09
C LEU A 101 -2.86 -7.65 -11.83
N GLU A 102 -3.14 -8.42 -12.88
CA GLU A 102 -3.47 -9.85 -12.79
C GLU A 102 -2.27 -10.72 -12.39
N THR A 103 -1.07 -10.28 -12.70
CA THR A 103 0.19 -10.98 -12.38
C THR A 103 0.94 -10.40 -11.18
N VAL A 104 0.64 -9.15 -10.81
CA VAL A 104 1.22 -8.44 -9.66
C VAL A 104 0.47 -8.82 -8.40
N THR A 105 1.23 -9.17 -7.37
CA THR A 105 0.71 -9.60 -6.08
C THR A 105 1.38 -8.81 -4.97
N VAL A 106 0.62 -8.48 -3.93
CA VAL A 106 1.14 -7.93 -2.67
C VAL A 106 1.28 -9.10 -1.69
N GLY A 107 2.51 -9.54 -1.44
CA GLY A 107 2.78 -10.64 -0.52
C GLY A 107 2.59 -10.24 0.95
N ARG A 108 2.33 -11.22 1.84
CA ARG A 108 2.33 -10.98 3.30
C ARG A 108 3.67 -10.46 3.81
N HIS A 109 4.76 -10.89 3.14
CA HIS A 109 6.13 -10.42 3.41
C HIS A 109 6.40 -9.04 2.80
N GLY A 110 5.57 -8.67 1.83
CA GLY A 110 5.67 -7.39 1.17
C GLY A 110 5.06 -6.24 1.96
N LEU A 111 4.25 -6.52 2.98
CA LEU A 111 3.71 -5.52 3.89
C LEU A 111 4.47 -5.55 5.23
N VAL A 112 5.35 -4.59 5.46
CA VAL A 112 6.00 -4.42 6.78
C VAL A 112 5.36 -3.23 7.47
N VAL A 113 4.98 -3.44 8.73
CA VAL A 113 4.36 -2.42 9.57
C VAL A 113 5.23 -2.23 10.79
N SER A 114 5.64 -0.99 11.05
CA SER A 114 6.34 -0.63 12.26
C SER A 114 5.47 0.32 13.06
N SER A 115 4.87 -0.14 14.16
CA SER A 115 4.19 0.74 15.11
C SER A 115 5.26 1.24 16.09
N GLY A 116 5.59 2.53 16.03
CA GLY A 116 6.52 3.13 16.99
C GLY A 116 5.99 2.93 18.41
N HIS A 117 6.69 2.15 19.22
CA HIS A 117 6.44 2.04 20.65
C HIS A 117 7.13 3.24 21.30
N GLY A 118 6.34 4.26 21.63
CA GLY A 118 6.77 5.42 22.42
C GLY A 118 6.05 5.41 23.75
#